data_AF-A0AAX3RUG6-F1
#
_entry.id   AF-A0AAX3RUG6-F1
#
_cell.length_a   1.000
_cell.length_b   1.000
_cell.length_c   1.000
_cell.angle_alpha   90.00
_cell.angle_beta   90.00
_cell.angle_gamma   90.00
#
_symmetry.space_group_name_H-M   'P 1'
#
loop_
_entity.id
_entity.type
_entity.pdbx_description
1 polymer ?
#
loop_
_entity_poly.entity_id
_entity_poly.type
_entity_poly.pdbx_seq_one_letter_code
_entity_poly.pdbx_strand_id
1 'polypeptide(L)'
;MNIEIKIALLLGFILLTSCKPIDKKDVTVTQKTEPDLTFTCVYEKDTLPPVDPEADVWFKQARELEKVNKHQRDYKQIGDLYRKAAERNHPKAMLNLSNLISYGKVPPIGGKGPAQEVWDIIQKMAKLNISYGYYQMGHYLDTGYGVPADRTKALAYFRQAADLGSPEGQYVIGDIFLAQRLSDKDNPAYQPEIGKKMLACAAQQGNKEAAFTAAMFYKSVEKNFDIALEFFQLASENGHRISASILIDTFKIDTTPKDYYYLAVKPDPERSARYEAIVKEMDASDETAKFPDIDKIVPLPPAELPEWDGSFEYKKQVEGQ
;
A
#
# COMPACT_ATOMS: atom_id res chain seq x y z
N MET A 1 -7.48 87.13 -0.94
CA MET A 1 -7.36 85.77 -1.49
C MET A 1 -5.91 85.37 -1.36
N ASN A 2 -5.60 84.60 -0.32
CA ASN A 2 -4.24 84.39 0.17
C ASN A 2 -3.44 83.48 -0.74
N ILE A 3 -2.30 83.98 -1.18
CA ILE A 3 -1.22 83.29 -1.88
C ILE A 3 -0.19 82.95 -0.81
N GLU A 4 0.02 81.67 -0.53
CA GLU A 4 1.18 81.22 0.26
C GLU A 4 2.25 80.63 -0.66
N ILE A 5 3.45 81.20 -0.52
CA ILE A 5 4.74 80.80 -1.07
C ILE A 5 5.46 80.01 0.03
N LYS A 6 6.28 79.01 -0.37
CA LYS A 6 7.58 78.55 0.23
C LYS A 6 7.67 77.01 0.14
N ILE A 7 8.79 76.31 -0.10
CA ILE A 7 10.24 76.59 -0.12
C ILE A 7 10.90 75.46 -0.94
N ALA A 8 12.00 75.77 -1.63
CA ALA A 8 12.91 74.80 -2.24
C ALA A 8 13.86 74.18 -1.20
N LEU A 9 14.21 72.89 -1.34
CA LEU A 9 15.46 72.37 -0.80
C LEU A 9 16.02 71.23 -1.66
N LEU A 10 17.29 71.43 -2.01
CA LEU A 10 18.14 70.67 -2.90
C LEU A 10 18.75 69.41 -2.23
N LEU A 11 19.18 68.50 -3.11
CA LEU A 11 20.38 67.65 -3.05
C LEU A 11 20.38 66.37 -2.19
N GLY A 12 20.54 65.25 -2.90
CA GLY A 12 20.95 63.95 -2.38
C GLY A 12 21.15 62.94 -3.51
N PHE A 13 22.19 63.13 -4.32
CA PHE A 13 22.62 62.20 -5.36
C PHE A 13 23.18 60.94 -4.67
N ILE A 14 22.46 59.81 -4.70
CA ILE A 14 23.00 58.51 -4.32
C ILE A 14 23.17 57.69 -5.60
N LEU A 15 24.44 57.40 -5.91
CA LEU A 15 24.88 56.51 -6.98
C LEU A 15 24.30 55.10 -6.76
N LEU A 16 23.29 54.72 -7.54
CA LEU A 16 22.93 53.32 -7.72
C LEU A 16 23.70 52.79 -8.93
N THR A 17 24.85 52.19 -8.63
CA THR A 17 25.56 51.30 -9.54
C THR A 17 24.77 49.99 -9.68
N SER A 18 24.84 49.46 -10.90
CA SER A 18 24.14 48.30 -11.43
C SER A 18 24.08 47.07 -10.50
N CYS A 19 22.88 46.48 -10.38
CA CYS A 19 22.72 45.03 -10.29
C CYS A 19 21.64 44.59 -11.27
N LYS A 20 22.05 43.86 -12.31
CA LYS A 20 21.14 43.15 -13.24
C LYS A 20 20.28 42.16 -12.44
N PRO A 21 18.97 42.05 -12.70
CA PRO A 21 18.20 40.93 -12.18
C PRO A 21 18.68 39.64 -12.85
N ILE A 22 18.91 38.62 -12.03
CA ILE A 22 19.23 37.26 -12.43
C ILE A 22 17.99 36.68 -13.14
N ASP A 23 18.16 36.28 -14.39
CA ASP A 23 17.17 35.52 -15.15
C ASP A 23 16.84 34.21 -14.40
N LYS A 24 15.73 34.21 -13.66
CA LYS A 24 15.06 32.96 -13.32
C LYS A 24 14.43 32.47 -14.62
N LYS A 25 15.05 31.46 -15.23
CA LYS A 25 14.36 30.63 -16.21
C LYS A 25 13.14 30.05 -15.51
N ASP A 26 11.99 30.64 -15.78
CA ASP A 26 10.69 30.08 -15.46
C ASP A 26 10.65 28.66 -16.05
N VAL A 27 10.72 27.66 -15.17
CA VAL A 27 10.17 26.35 -15.48
C VAL A 27 8.67 26.60 -15.54
N THR A 28 8.18 26.80 -16.76
CA THR A 28 6.76 26.81 -17.07
C THR A 28 6.18 25.48 -16.63
N VAL A 29 5.65 25.47 -15.40
CA VAL A 29 4.66 24.46 -14.99
C VAL A 29 3.47 24.73 -15.88
N THR A 30 3.35 23.97 -16.97
CA THR A 30 2.13 23.88 -17.76
C THR A 30 1.01 23.64 -16.76
N GLN A 31 0.11 24.62 -16.62
CA GLN A 31 -1.18 24.44 -15.97
C GLN A 31 -1.85 23.27 -16.68
N LYS A 32 -1.81 22.09 -16.05
CA LYS A 32 -2.71 21.00 -16.41
C LYS A 32 -4.10 21.55 -16.09
N THR A 33 -4.87 21.82 -17.14
CA THR A 33 -6.33 21.62 -17.18
C THR A 33 -6.70 20.45 -16.28
N GLU A 34 -7.75 20.58 -15.46
CA GLU A 34 -8.20 19.64 -14.41
C GLU A 34 -7.36 18.36 -14.27
N PRO A 35 -6.73 18.08 -13.10
CA PRO A 35 -5.91 16.88 -12.94
C PRO A 35 -6.65 15.70 -13.55
N ASP A 36 -5.99 14.97 -14.45
CA ASP A 36 -6.57 13.79 -15.07
C ASP A 36 -6.87 12.78 -13.97
N LEU A 37 -8.10 12.84 -13.46
CA LEU A 37 -8.58 12.04 -12.34
C LEU A 37 -9.01 10.65 -12.82
N THR A 38 -8.77 10.32 -14.08
CA THR A 38 -9.00 8.96 -14.55
C THR A 38 -8.09 7.98 -13.81
N PHE A 39 -8.60 6.78 -13.58
CA PHE A 39 -7.85 5.67 -13.03
C PHE A 39 -8.16 4.44 -13.85
N THR A 40 -7.10 3.78 -14.29
CA THR A 40 -7.16 2.45 -14.88
C THR A 40 -6.44 1.51 -13.93
N CYS A 41 -7.07 0.39 -13.60
CA CYS A 41 -6.45 -0.60 -12.75
C CYS A 41 -5.22 -1.19 -13.47
N VAL A 42 -4.07 -1.09 -12.80
CA VAL A 42 -2.79 -1.63 -13.25
C VAL A 42 -2.27 -2.52 -12.11
N TYR A 43 -1.79 -3.72 -12.44
CA TYR A 43 -1.22 -4.61 -11.43
C TYR A 43 0.30 -4.40 -11.39
N GLU A 44 0.87 -4.31 -10.19
CA GLU A 44 2.31 -4.13 -9.98
C GLU A 44 3.13 -5.19 -10.72
N LYS A 45 2.69 -6.45 -10.70
CA LYS A 45 3.39 -7.55 -11.39
C LYS A 45 3.56 -7.31 -12.89
N ASP A 46 2.67 -6.52 -13.50
CA ASP A 46 2.65 -6.24 -14.94
C ASP A 46 3.51 -5.02 -15.31
N THR A 47 3.99 -4.25 -14.32
CA THR A 47 4.83 -3.06 -14.51
C THR A 47 6.29 -3.27 -14.08
N LEU A 48 6.61 -4.42 -13.47
CA LEU A 48 7.97 -4.73 -13.05
C LEU A 48 8.94 -4.78 -14.25
N PRO A 49 10.17 -4.23 -14.12
CA PRO A 49 11.16 -4.34 -15.17
C PRO A 49 11.58 -5.81 -15.38
N PRO A 50 12.03 -6.17 -16.60
CA PRO A 50 12.57 -7.50 -16.88
C PRO A 50 13.69 -7.85 -15.90
N VAL A 51 13.68 -9.11 -15.46
CA VAL A 51 14.66 -9.62 -14.49
C VAL A 51 15.83 -10.25 -15.23
N ASP A 52 17.04 -9.89 -14.83
CA ASP A 52 18.25 -10.56 -15.28
C ASP A 52 18.27 -12.03 -14.79
N PRO A 53 18.45 -13.03 -15.68
CA PRO A 53 18.37 -14.44 -15.29
C PRO A 53 19.38 -14.87 -14.23
N GLU A 54 20.58 -14.29 -14.22
CA GLU A 54 21.60 -14.59 -13.21
C GLU A 54 21.20 -13.99 -11.84
N ALA A 55 20.66 -12.77 -11.87
CA ALA A 55 20.11 -12.13 -10.68
C ALA A 55 18.96 -12.92 -10.06
N ASP A 56 18.08 -13.50 -10.89
CA ASP A 56 16.96 -14.33 -10.44
C ASP A 56 17.43 -15.63 -9.76
N VAL A 57 18.57 -16.19 -10.20
CA VAL A 57 19.19 -17.33 -9.51
C VAL A 57 19.60 -16.96 -8.09
N TRP A 58 20.29 -15.84 -7.87
CA TRP A 58 20.67 -15.41 -6.52
C TRP A 58 19.46 -15.07 -5.65
N PHE A 59 18.44 -14.42 -6.24
CA PHE A 59 17.19 -14.16 -5.55
C PHE A 59 16.52 -15.46 -5.07
N LYS A 60 16.38 -16.46 -5.95
CA LYS A 60 15.82 -17.77 -5.61
C LYS A 60 16.64 -18.48 -4.54
N GLN A 61 17.97 -18.45 -4.62
CA GLN A 61 18.84 -19.01 -3.59
C GLN A 61 18.62 -18.35 -2.22
N ALA A 62 18.50 -17.02 -2.17
CA ALA A 62 18.18 -16.30 -0.94
C ALA A 62 16.81 -16.72 -0.37
N ARG A 63 15.80 -16.89 -1.24
CA ARG A 63 14.46 -17.37 -0.84
C ARG A 63 14.46 -18.78 -0.26
N GLU A 64 15.30 -19.68 -0.78
CA GLU A 64 15.43 -21.02 -0.20
C GLU A 64 16.06 -20.97 1.20
N LEU A 65 17.08 -20.14 1.41
CA LEU A 65 17.69 -19.94 2.74
C LEU A 65 16.70 -19.35 3.75
N GLU A 66 15.73 -18.56 3.31
CA GLU A 66 14.67 -18.04 4.17
C GLU A 66 13.63 -19.08 4.58
N LYS A 67 13.55 -20.25 3.94
CA LYS A 67 12.64 -21.33 4.39
C LYS A 67 13.15 -22.01 5.66
N VAL A 68 14.44 -21.89 5.96
CA VAL A 68 15.02 -22.37 7.21
C VAL A 68 14.36 -21.64 8.40
N ASN A 69 14.26 -22.33 9.54
CA ASN A 69 13.75 -21.77 10.79
C ASN A 69 14.34 -20.36 11.04
N LYS A 70 13.47 -19.39 11.37
CA LYS A 70 13.85 -17.97 11.50
C LYS A 70 15.01 -17.69 12.47
N HIS A 71 15.22 -18.56 13.45
CA HIS A 71 16.31 -18.46 14.44
C HIS A 71 17.65 -19.04 13.95
N GLN A 72 17.65 -19.74 12.82
CA GLN A 72 18.82 -20.42 12.23
C GLN A 72 19.22 -19.84 10.87
N ARG A 73 18.48 -18.86 10.34
CA ARG A 73 18.77 -18.24 9.04
C ARG A 73 20.12 -17.53 9.08
N ASP A 74 20.97 -17.83 8.08
CA ASP A 74 22.17 -17.04 7.81
C ASP A 74 21.77 -15.75 7.08
N TYR A 75 21.39 -14.73 7.86
CA TYR A 75 21.03 -13.42 7.31
C TYR A 75 22.19 -12.75 6.57
N LYS A 76 23.46 -13.07 6.91
CA LYS A 76 24.59 -12.53 6.17
C LYS A 76 24.60 -13.08 4.75
N GLN A 77 24.48 -14.40 4.59
CA GLN A 77 24.42 -15.03 3.27
C GLN A 77 23.19 -14.59 2.47
N ILE A 78 22.02 -14.52 3.11
CA ILE A 78 20.77 -14.01 2.48
C ILE A 78 20.97 -12.58 1.98
N GLY A 79 21.51 -11.70 2.83
CA GLY A 79 21.78 -10.31 2.47
C GLY A 79 22.79 -10.18 1.31
N ASP A 80 23.86 -10.99 1.31
CA ASP A 80 24.87 -11.00 0.25
C ASP A 80 24.27 -11.43 -1.10
N LEU A 81 23.39 -12.43 -1.12
CA LEU A 81 22.68 -12.88 -2.33
C LEU A 81 21.71 -11.83 -2.84
N TYR A 82 20.90 -11.23 -1.95
CA TYR A 82 20.00 -10.15 -2.36
C TYR A 82 20.75 -8.92 -2.87
N ARG A 83 21.91 -8.58 -2.31
CA ARG A 83 22.75 -7.48 -2.82
C ARG A 83 23.21 -7.75 -4.25
N LYS A 84 23.73 -8.94 -4.55
CA LYS A 84 24.13 -9.31 -5.92
C LYS A 84 22.97 -9.19 -6.90
N ALA A 85 21.78 -9.67 -6.52
CA ALA A 85 20.59 -9.55 -7.35
C ALA A 85 20.12 -8.09 -7.51
N ALA A 86 20.14 -7.30 -6.42
CA ALA A 86 19.76 -5.90 -6.40
C ALA A 86 20.71 -5.01 -7.21
N GLU A 87 22.00 -5.30 -7.23
CA GLU A 87 23.00 -4.66 -8.09
C GLU A 87 22.60 -4.78 -9.56
N ARG A 88 22.07 -5.94 -9.96
CA ARG A 88 21.51 -6.24 -11.28
C ARG A 88 20.02 -5.88 -11.44
N ASN A 89 19.53 -4.94 -10.64
CA ASN A 89 18.18 -4.36 -10.73
C ASN A 89 17.03 -5.34 -10.48
N HIS A 90 17.25 -6.45 -9.77
CA HIS A 90 16.16 -7.39 -9.45
C HIS A 90 15.15 -6.74 -8.47
N PRO A 91 13.89 -6.50 -8.88
CA PRO A 91 12.93 -5.69 -8.11
C PRO A 91 12.61 -6.29 -6.74
N LYS A 92 12.30 -7.60 -6.69
CA LYS A 92 12.00 -8.29 -5.43
C LYS A 92 13.20 -8.40 -4.49
N ALA A 93 14.43 -8.47 -5.02
CA ALA A 93 15.64 -8.52 -4.20
C ALA A 93 15.93 -7.15 -3.59
N MET A 94 15.74 -6.06 -4.34
CA MET A 94 15.82 -4.69 -3.81
C MET A 94 14.81 -4.49 -2.67
N LEU A 95 13.56 -4.91 -2.86
CA LEU A 95 12.52 -4.84 -1.82
C LEU A 95 12.92 -5.67 -0.58
N ASN A 96 13.24 -6.95 -0.76
CA ASN A 96 13.57 -7.84 0.37
C ASN A 96 14.82 -7.37 1.13
N LEU A 97 15.86 -6.94 0.42
CA LEU A 97 17.07 -6.38 1.03
C LEU A 97 16.76 -5.12 1.85
N SER A 98 15.97 -4.19 1.29
CA SER A 98 15.60 -2.95 1.97
C SER A 98 14.86 -3.22 3.29
N ASN A 99 13.94 -4.21 3.29
CA ASN A 99 13.21 -4.62 4.49
C ASN A 99 14.12 -5.27 5.52
N LEU A 100 14.99 -6.20 5.09
CA LEU A 100 15.91 -6.88 6.00
C LEU A 100 16.94 -5.92 6.63
N ILE A 101 17.42 -4.92 5.90
CA ILE A 101 18.28 -3.87 6.45
C ILE A 101 17.50 -3.01 7.44
N SER A 102 16.29 -2.58 7.09
CA SER A 102 15.43 -1.74 7.94
C SER A 102 15.08 -2.43 9.27
N TYR A 103 14.86 -3.75 9.25
CA TYR A 103 14.62 -4.56 10.45
C TYR A 103 15.90 -4.96 11.20
N GLY A 104 17.07 -4.50 10.77
CA GLY A 104 18.36 -4.82 11.38
C GLY A 104 18.76 -6.29 11.28
N LYS A 105 18.15 -7.06 10.36
CA LYS A 105 18.49 -8.46 10.11
C LYS A 105 19.73 -8.60 9.24
N VAL A 106 19.90 -7.70 8.28
CA VAL A 106 21.08 -7.61 7.42
C VAL A 106 21.84 -6.34 7.78
N PRO A 107 23.13 -6.40 8.19
CA PRO A 107 23.91 -5.20 8.45
C PRO A 107 24.17 -4.46 7.13
N PRO A 108 24.27 -3.12 7.13
CA PRO A 108 24.54 -2.37 5.92
C PRO A 108 25.95 -2.64 5.36
N ILE A 109 26.19 -2.29 4.10
CA ILE A 109 27.54 -2.31 3.52
C ILE A 109 28.47 -1.34 4.25
N GLY A 110 29.75 -1.72 4.34
CA GLY A 110 30.76 -0.96 5.08
C GLY A 110 30.80 0.52 4.69
N GLY A 111 30.82 1.40 5.69
CA GLY A 111 30.85 2.85 5.50
C GLY A 111 29.48 3.52 5.31
N LYS A 112 28.37 2.76 5.28
CA LYS A 112 27.01 3.31 5.26
C LYS A 112 26.22 2.94 6.52
N GLY A 113 25.33 3.83 6.94
CA GLY A 113 24.29 3.50 7.92
C GLY A 113 23.12 2.75 7.26
N PRO A 114 22.30 1.99 8.01
CA PRO A 114 21.15 1.24 7.48
C PRO A 114 20.19 2.13 6.67
N ALA A 115 19.80 3.28 7.24
CA ALA A 115 18.90 4.23 6.59
C ALA A 115 19.46 4.75 5.25
N GLN A 116 20.78 4.90 5.15
CA GLN A 116 21.42 5.40 3.93
C GLN A 116 21.41 4.35 2.82
N GLU A 117 21.75 3.08 3.12
CA GLU A 117 21.67 2.02 2.11
C GLU A 117 20.22 1.77 1.66
N VAL A 118 19.26 1.78 2.60
CA VAL A 118 17.83 1.67 2.26
C VAL A 118 17.40 2.81 1.35
N TRP A 119 17.75 4.06 1.67
CA TRP A 119 17.43 5.21 0.84
C TRP A 119 18.03 5.13 -0.57
N ASP A 120 19.27 4.63 -0.70
CA ASP A 120 19.89 4.40 -2.01
C ASP A 120 19.13 3.36 -2.83
N ILE A 121 18.67 2.27 -2.19
CA ILE A 121 17.84 1.24 -2.83
C ILE A 121 16.49 1.83 -3.27
N ILE A 122 15.80 2.57 -2.42
CA ILE A 122 14.50 3.19 -2.73
C ILE A 122 14.63 4.18 -3.90
N GLN A 123 15.67 5.03 -3.91
CA GLN A 123 15.95 5.92 -5.03
C GLN A 123 16.23 5.15 -6.33
N LYS A 124 16.97 4.04 -6.25
CA LYS A 124 17.22 3.19 -7.41
C LYS A 124 15.93 2.57 -7.94
N MET A 125 15.06 2.07 -7.07
CA MET A 125 13.76 1.51 -7.44
C MET A 125 12.87 2.54 -8.15
N ALA A 126 12.76 3.76 -7.61
CA ALA A 126 12.01 4.84 -8.25
C ALA A 126 12.58 5.20 -9.63
N LYS A 127 13.90 5.28 -9.79
CA LYS A 127 14.56 5.51 -11.10
C LYS A 127 14.27 4.42 -12.13
N LEU A 128 13.98 3.21 -11.67
CA LEU A 128 13.63 2.06 -12.51
C LEU A 128 12.12 1.92 -12.73
N ASN A 129 11.32 2.92 -12.33
CA ASN A 129 9.85 2.89 -12.35
C ASN A 129 9.24 1.72 -11.57
N ILE A 130 9.94 1.21 -10.55
CA ILE A 130 9.36 0.21 -9.64
C ILE A 130 8.50 0.97 -8.64
N SER A 131 7.19 0.71 -8.70
CA SER A 131 6.12 1.31 -7.90
C SER A 131 6.44 1.43 -6.40
N TYR A 132 7.02 0.39 -5.79
CA TYR A 132 7.43 0.38 -4.37
C TYR A 132 8.41 1.52 -4.02
N GLY A 133 9.30 1.90 -4.93
CA GLY A 133 10.23 3.02 -4.71
C GLY A 133 9.48 4.34 -4.53
N TYR A 134 8.47 4.58 -5.36
CA TYR A 134 7.61 5.77 -5.24
C TYR A 134 6.73 5.72 -3.99
N TYR A 135 6.17 4.55 -3.65
CA TYR A 135 5.40 4.38 -2.42
C TYR A 135 6.24 4.75 -1.18
N GLN A 136 7.48 4.26 -1.11
CA GLN A 136 8.36 4.55 0.03
C GLN A 136 8.81 6.02 0.08
N MET A 137 9.05 6.66 -1.07
CA MET A 137 9.29 8.11 -1.11
C MET A 137 8.09 8.89 -0.57
N GLY A 138 6.87 8.48 -0.94
CA GLY A 138 5.64 9.03 -0.38
C GLY A 138 5.57 8.86 1.13
N HIS A 139 5.84 7.65 1.62
CA HIS A 139 5.82 7.34 3.04
C HIS A 139 6.82 8.15 3.87
N TYR A 140 8.03 8.36 3.36
CA TYR A 140 9.05 9.14 4.08
C TYR A 140 8.69 10.63 4.15
N LEU A 141 8.09 11.18 3.09
CA LEU A 141 7.58 12.55 3.09
C LEU A 141 6.33 12.70 3.96
N ASP A 142 5.48 11.68 4.06
CA ASP A 142 4.29 11.73 4.92
C ASP A 142 4.67 11.68 6.41
N THR A 143 5.63 10.83 6.77
CA THR A 143 6.06 10.63 8.16
C THR A 143 7.20 11.55 8.61
N GLY A 144 7.90 12.20 7.68
CA GLY A 144 9.09 12.99 7.96
C GLY A 144 10.33 12.13 8.29
N TYR A 145 10.38 10.88 7.83
CA TYR A 145 11.50 9.97 8.08
C TYR A 145 12.70 10.32 7.20
N GLY A 146 13.75 10.87 7.80
CA GLY A 146 15.00 11.23 7.10
C GLY A 146 14.90 12.45 6.17
N VAL A 147 13.70 13.00 5.96
CA VAL A 147 13.40 14.22 5.19
C VAL A 147 12.33 15.04 5.90
N PRO A 148 12.26 16.37 5.72
CA PRO A 148 11.15 17.16 6.25
C PRO A 148 9.80 16.66 5.70
N ALA A 149 8.81 16.56 6.58
CA ALA A 149 7.47 16.12 6.18
C ALA A 149 6.84 17.09 5.16
N ASP A 150 6.26 16.54 4.10
CA ASP A 150 5.56 17.26 3.04
C ASP A 150 4.45 16.39 2.48
N ARG A 151 3.27 16.50 3.10
CA ARG A 151 2.10 15.69 2.76
C ARG A 151 1.66 15.87 1.31
N THR A 152 1.78 17.08 0.75
CA THR A 152 1.39 17.33 -0.65
C THR A 152 2.28 16.56 -1.61
N LYS A 153 3.61 16.59 -1.40
CA LYS A 153 4.53 15.77 -2.20
C LYS A 153 4.34 14.28 -1.94
N ALA A 154 4.05 13.88 -0.70
CA ALA A 154 3.75 12.49 -0.38
C ALA A 154 2.59 11.95 -1.21
N LEU A 155 1.48 12.71 -1.29
CA LEU A 155 0.33 12.34 -2.12
C LEU A 155 0.66 12.22 -3.61
N ALA A 156 1.52 13.10 -4.14
CA ALA A 156 1.97 12.98 -5.53
C ALA A 156 2.76 11.68 -5.76
N TYR A 157 3.62 11.29 -4.83
CA TYR A 157 4.37 10.03 -4.91
C TYR A 157 3.48 8.80 -4.72
N PHE A 158 2.52 8.82 -3.79
CA PHE A 158 1.54 7.74 -3.64
C PHE A 158 0.69 7.59 -4.90
N ARG A 159 0.28 8.70 -5.52
CA ARG A 159 -0.46 8.66 -6.79
C ARG A 159 0.37 8.05 -7.92
N GLN A 160 1.64 8.46 -8.03
CA GLN A 160 2.54 7.87 -9.02
C GLN A 160 2.76 6.36 -8.77
N ALA A 161 2.88 5.93 -7.51
CA ALA A 161 2.96 4.51 -7.16
C ALA A 161 1.68 3.77 -7.55
N ALA A 162 0.50 4.37 -7.33
CA ALA A 162 -0.80 3.80 -7.69
C ALA A 162 -0.97 3.62 -9.20
N ASP A 163 -0.57 4.63 -9.98
CA ASP A 163 -0.62 4.61 -11.44
C ASP A 163 0.37 3.58 -12.04
N LEU A 164 1.45 3.26 -11.32
CA LEU A 164 2.38 2.16 -11.64
C LEU A 164 1.96 0.81 -11.06
N GLY A 165 0.78 0.73 -10.44
CA GLY A 165 0.18 -0.52 -10.01
C GLY A 165 0.45 -0.95 -8.57
N SER A 166 1.18 -0.16 -7.75
CA SER A 166 1.43 -0.54 -6.34
C SER A 166 0.10 -0.71 -5.59
N PRO A 167 -0.14 -1.88 -4.98
CA PRO A 167 -1.33 -2.11 -4.18
C PRO A 167 -1.44 -1.14 -3.00
N GLU A 168 -0.33 -0.80 -2.36
CA GLU A 168 -0.29 0.17 -1.25
C GLU A 168 -0.56 1.59 -1.71
N GLY A 169 -0.01 2.00 -2.86
CA GLY A 169 -0.31 3.30 -3.46
C GLY A 169 -1.78 3.43 -3.86
N GLN A 170 -2.33 2.41 -4.50
CA GLN A 170 -3.75 2.31 -4.85
C GLN A 170 -4.65 2.34 -3.61
N TYR A 171 -4.26 1.63 -2.54
CA TYR A 171 -4.94 1.68 -1.26
C TYR A 171 -4.96 3.11 -0.70
N VAL A 172 -3.79 3.76 -0.57
CA VAL A 172 -3.68 5.08 0.05
C VAL A 172 -4.51 6.13 -0.69
N ILE A 173 -4.40 6.18 -2.02
CA ILE A 173 -5.17 7.16 -2.81
C ILE A 173 -6.65 6.78 -2.86
N GLY A 174 -6.96 5.49 -2.98
CA GLY A 174 -8.32 4.99 -2.95
C GLY A 174 -9.04 5.34 -1.66
N ASP A 175 -8.39 5.11 -0.52
CA ASP A 175 -8.90 5.49 0.80
C ASP A 175 -9.13 7.00 0.88
N ILE A 176 -8.19 7.83 0.41
CA ILE A 176 -8.38 9.29 0.39
C ILE A 176 -9.59 9.72 -0.45
N PHE A 177 -9.79 9.09 -1.61
CA PHE A 177 -10.96 9.36 -2.46
C PHE A 177 -12.28 8.87 -1.86
N LEU A 178 -12.23 7.89 -0.94
CA LEU A 178 -13.38 7.44 -0.16
C LEU A 178 -13.49 8.12 1.21
N ALA A 179 -12.44 8.81 1.67
CA ALA A 179 -12.32 9.39 2.99
C ALA A 179 -13.19 10.65 3.12
N GLN A 180 -14.49 10.41 3.24
CA GLN A 180 -15.32 11.17 4.17
C GLN A 180 -15.11 10.53 5.55
N ARG A 181 -14.15 11.02 6.35
CA ARG A 181 -14.35 10.91 7.81
C ARG A 181 -15.53 11.82 8.15
N LEU A 182 -16.74 11.28 7.99
CA LEU A 182 -18.01 11.70 8.55
C LEU A 182 -18.23 13.23 8.56
N SER A 183 -18.62 13.84 7.43
CA SER A 183 -19.54 15.01 7.30
C SER A 183 -19.24 15.97 6.16
N ASP A 184 -18.04 15.97 5.59
CA ASP A 184 -17.65 17.00 4.61
C ASP A 184 -17.89 16.55 3.16
N LYS A 185 -19.15 16.64 2.70
CA LYS A 185 -19.55 16.37 1.31
C LYS A 185 -18.92 17.36 0.30
N ASP A 186 -18.35 18.45 0.79
CA ASP A 186 -17.75 19.53 0.00
C ASP A 186 -16.22 19.37 -0.14
N ASN A 187 -15.64 18.25 0.33
CA ASN A 187 -14.22 17.97 0.14
C ASN A 187 -13.91 17.76 -1.36
N PRO A 188 -13.08 18.61 -1.99
CA PRO A 188 -12.75 18.49 -3.42
C PRO A 188 -12.00 17.20 -3.78
N ALA A 189 -11.48 16.45 -2.81
CA ALA A 189 -10.83 15.17 -3.03
C ALA A 189 -11.81 13.97 -3.07
N TYR A 190 -13.06 14.12 -2.65
CA TYR A 190 -14.01 13.00 -2.59
C TYR A 190 -14.40 12.53 -4.00
N GLN A 191 -13.99 11.32 -4.36
CA GLN A 191 -14.17 10.74 -5.70
C GLN A 191 -14.51 9.25 -5.60
N PRO A 192 -15.73 8.92 -5.15
CA PRO A 192 -16.08 7.56 -4.72
C PRO A 192 -15.96 6.52 -5.84
N GLU A 193 -16.31 6.88 -7.07
CA GLU A 193 -16.20 5.96 -8.20
C GLU A 193 -14.75 5.58 -8.53
N ILE A 194 -13.80 6.51 -8.34
CA ILE A 194 -12.39 6.25 -8.56
C ILE A 194 -11.79 5.53 -7.34
N GLY A 195 -12.15 5.98 -6.12
CA GLY A 195 -11.70 5.35 -4.88
C GLY A 195 -12.08 3.87 -4.80
N LYS A 196 -13.34 3.52 -5.12
CA LYS A 196 -13.81 2.12 -5.19
C LYS A 196 -12.98 1.30 -6.17
N LYS A 197 -12.70 1.82 -7.36
CA LYS A 197 -11.88 1.12 -8.37
C LYS A 197 -10.44 0.91 -7.90
N MET A 198 -9.85 1.91 -7.26
CA MET A 198 -8.50 1.81 -6.71
C MET A 198 -8.42 0.77 -5.59
N LEU A 199 -9.36 0.80 -4.65
CA LEU A 199 -9.41 -0.18 -3.57
C LEU A 199 -9.67 -1.60 -4.11
N ALA A 200 -10.58 -1.77 -5.06
CA ALA A 200 -10.82 -3.06 -5.71
C ALA A 200 -9.56 -3.59 -6.41
N CYS A 201 -8.84 -2.74 -7.14
CA CYS A 201 -7.60 -3.09 -7.80
C CYS A 201 -6.51 -3.53 -6.80
N ALA A 202 -6.33 -2.77 -5.71
CA ALA A 202 -5.40 -3.10 -4.64
C ALA A 202 -5.78 -4.42 -3.93
N ALA A 203 -7.06 -4.60 -3.63
CA ALA A 203 -7.60 -5.79 -2.98
C ALA A 203 -7.35 -7.06 -3.80
N GLN A 204 -7.56 -7.02 -5.12
CA GLN A 204 -7.29 -8.14 -6.02
C GLN A 204 -5.80 -8.51 -6.12
N GLN A 205 -4.91 -7.56 -5.83
CA GLN A 205 -3.47 -7.80 -5.70
C GLN A 205 -3.06 -8.31 -4.31
N GLY A 206 -4.04 -8.48 -3.41
CA GLY A 206 -3.86 -9.02 -2.08
C GLY A 206 -3.61 -7.98 -0.99
N ASN A 207 -3.93 -6.70 -1.25
CA ASN A 207 -3.94 -5.67 -0.22
C ASN A 207 -5.17 -5.84 0.68
N LYS A 208 -4.94 -6.42 1.86
CA LYS A 208 -5.98 -6.78 2.82
C LYS A 208 -6.69 -5.57 3.43
N GLU A 209 -5.98 -4.46 3.61
CA GLU A 209 -6.53 -3.19 4.12
C GLU A 209 -7.46 -2.56 3.09
N ALA A 210 -7.08 -2.56 1.80
CA ALA A 210 -7.94 -2.07 0.72
C ALA A 210 -9.24 -2.88 0.61
N ALA A 211 -9.15 -4.20 0.71
CA ALA A 211 -10.32 -5.07 0.74
C ALA A 211 -11.22 -4.75 1.94
N PHE A 212 -10.67 -4.60 3.14
CA PHE A 212 -11.44 -4.22 4.32
C PHE A 212 -12.09 -2.83 4.19
N THR A 213 -11.35 -1.82 3.73
CA THR A 213 -11.89 -0.47 3.52
C THR A 213 -13.01 -0.47 2.49
N ALA A 214 -12.87 -1.20 1.39
CA ALA A 214 -13.94 -1.38 0.41
C ALA A 214 -15.17 -2.04 1.05
N ALA A 215 -14.99 -3.13 1.81
CA ALA A 215 -16.07 -3.81 2.51
C ALA A 215 -16.83 -2.85 3.45
N MET A 216 -16.10 -2.06 4.22
CA MET A 216 -16.67 -1.08 5.14
C MET A 216 -17.43 0.04 4.42
N PHE A 217 -16.92 0.49 3.27
CA PHE A 217 -17.59 1.48 2.43
C PHE A 217 -18.91 0.95 1.89
N TYR A 218 -18.90 -0.22 1.25
CA TYR A 218 -20.11 -0.85 0.70
C TYR A 218 -21.15 -1.14 1.79
N LYS A 219 -20.70 -1.65 2.94
CA LYS A 219 -21.59 -1.92 4.08
C LYS A 219 -22.20 -0.66 4.68
N SER A 220 -21.38 0.36 4.93
CA SER A 220 -21.76 1.46 5.81
C SER A 220 -22.32 2.65 5.05
N VAL A 221 -21.78 2.92 3.85
CA VAL A 221 -22.13 4.07 3.01
C VAL A 221 -23.16 3.65 1.95
N GLU A 222 -22.84 2.65 1.13
CA GLU A 222 -23.73 2.25 0.02
C GLU A 222 -24.85 1.29 0.46
N LYS A 223 -24.75 0.69 1.64
CA LYS A 223 -25.66 -0.35 2.14
C LYS A 223 -25.80 -1.54 1.19
N ASN A 224 -24.74 -1.84 0.43
CA ASN A 224 -24.66 -3.01 -0.43
C ASN A 224 -23.95 -4.14 0.32
N PHE A 225 -24.74 -4.99 0.97
CA PHE A 225 -24.20 -6.05 1.81
C PHE A 225 -23.59 -7.21 1.04
N ASP A 226 -24.07 -7.50 -0.17
CA ASP A 226 -23.53 -8.58 -1.01
C ASP A 226 -22.08 -8.25 -1.40
N ILE A 227 -21.84 -7.05 -1.93
CA ILE A 227 -20.48 -6.62 -2.29
C ILE A 227 -19.60 -6.46 -1.03
N ALA A 228 -20.16 -5.99 0.09
CA ALA A 228 -19.41 -5.91 1.34
C ALA A 228 -18.94 -7.31 1.80
N LEU A 229 -19.80 -8.32 1.70
CA LEU A 229 -19.48 -9.70 2.05
C LEU A 229 -18.33 -10.25 1.19
N GLU A 230 -18.36 -10.00 -0.13
CA GLU A 230 -17.27 -10.35 -1.06
C GLU A 230 -15.94 -9.70 -0.66
N PHE A 231 -15.93 -8.42 -0.31
CA PHE A 231 -14.71 -7.74 0.11
C PHE A 231 -14.22 -8.16 1.50
N PHE A 232 -15.12 -8.48 2.44
CA PHE A 232 -14.72 -9.08 3.72
C PHE A 232 -14.09 -10.46 3.52
N GLN A 233 -14.63 -11.27 2.60
CA GLN A 233 -14.04 -12.57 2.21
C GLN A 233 -12.64 -12.36 1.63
N LEU A 234 -12.48 -11.49 0.64
CA LEU A 234 -11.20 -11.20 -0.01
C LEU A 234 -10.15 -10.63 0.97
N ALA A 235 -10.59 -9.80 1.93
CA ALA A 235 -9.72 -9.33 3.01
C ALA A 235 -9.26 -10.49 3.89
N SER A 236 -10.17 -11.41 4.24
CA SER A 236 -9.89 -12.61 5.05
C SER A 236 -8.94 -13.58 4.33
N GLU A 237 -9.16 -13.80 3.02
CA GLU A 237 -8.26 -14.53 2.12
C GLU A 237 -6.82 -14.02 2.23
N ASN A 238 -6.66 -12.70 2.32
CA ASN A 238 -5.37 -12.03 2.40
C ASN A 238 -4.88 -11.77 3.83
N GLY A 239 -5.43 -12.47 4.83
CA GLY A 239 -4.92 -12.42 6.20
C GLY A 239 -5.46 -11.25 7.04
N HIS A 240 -6.59 -10.64 6.68
CA HIS A 240 -7.24 -9.62 7.50
C HIS A 240 -8.11 -10.28 8.58
N ARG A 241 -7.49 -10.53 9.74
CA ARG A 241 -8.11 -11.18 10.90
C ARG A 241 -9.43 -10.55 11.35
N ILE A 242 -9.53 -9.22 11.32
CA ILE A 242 -10.75 -8.50 11.71
C ILE A 242 -11.89 -8.79 10.73
N SER A 243 -11.61 -8.88 9.43
CA SER A 243 -12.63 -9.25 8.44
C SER A 243 -13.14 -10.66 8.68
N ALA A 244 -12.24 -11.61 8.93
CA ALA A 244 -12.63 -12.98 9.25
C ALA A 244 -13.47 -13.02 10.53
N SER A 245 -13.13 -12.22 11.54
CA SER A 245 -13.91 -12.11 12.78
C SER A 245 -15.30 -11.51 12.56
N ILE A 246 -15.41 -10.48 11.71
CA ILE A 246 -16.71 -9.93 11.29
C ILE A 246 -17.54 -11.01 10.61
N LEU A 247 -16.93 -11.85 9.77
CA LEU A 247 -17.63 -12.95 9.09
C LEU A 247 -18.07 -14.06 10.05
N ILE A 248 -17.29 -14.38 11.09
CA ILE A 248 -17.73 -15.26 12.19
C ILE A 248 -19.07 -14.76 12.73
N ASP A 249 -19.11 -13.50 13.16
CA ASP A 249 -20.28 -12.92 13.79
C ASP A 249 -21.43 -12.72 12.80
N THR A 250 -21.14 -12.34 11.55
CA THR A 250 -22.13 -12.18 10.47
C THR A 250 -23.04 -13.41 10.34
N PHE A 251 -22.48 -14.63 10.45
CA PHE A 251 -23.22 -15.89 10.25
C PHE A 251 -23.80 -16.49 11.54
N LYS A 252 -23.64 -15.87 12.72
CA LYS A 252 -24.25 -16.36 13.96
C LYS A 252 -25.78 -16.27 13.96
N ILE A 253 -26.41 -17.09 14.80
CA ILE A 253 -27.87 -17.21 14.90
C ILE A 253 -28.54 -15.99 15.57
N ASP A 254 -27.81 -15.30 16.43
CA ASP A 254 -28.29 -14.16 17.21
C ASP A 254 -27.98 -12.81 16.56
N THR A 255 -27.35 -12.80 15.37
CA THR A 255 -27.05 -11.59 14.60
C THR A 255 -28.32 -10.89 14.14
N THR A 256 -28.45 -9.62 14.51
CA THR A 256 -29.60 -8.77 14.20
C THR A 256 -29.20 -7.56 13.35
N PRO A 257 -30.15 -6.89 12.68
CA PRO A 257 -29.88 -5.65 11.93
C PRO A 257 -29.28 -4.49 12.74
N LYS A 258 -29.26 -4.58 14.09
CA LYS A 258 -28.64 -3.58 14.95
C LYS A 258 -27.15 -3.82 15.18
N ASP A 259 -26.67 -5.02 14.86
CA ASP A 259 -25.31 -5.42 15.12
C ASP A 259 -24.33 -4.85 14.10
N TYR A 260 -23.13 -4.53 14.58
CA TYR A 260 -22.09 -3.92 13.75
C TYR A 260 -21.70 -4.82 12.58
N TYR A 261 -21.77 -6.14 12.72
CA TYR A 261 -21.39 -7.15 11.73
C TYR A 261 -22.56 -7.64 10.86
N TYR A 262 -23.75 -7.02 10.96
CA TYR A 262 -24.89 -7.42 10.12
C TYR A 262 -24.63 -7.16 8.63
N LEU A 263 -24.81 -8.20 7.80
CA LEU A 263 -24.73 -8.18 6.33
C LEU A 263 -25.94 -8.81 5.64
N ALA A 264 -27.09 -8.89 6.33
CA ALA A 264 -28.34 -9.42 5.77
C ALA A 264 -28.27 -10.85 5.17
N VAL A 265 -27.33 -11.67 5.64
CA VAL A 265 -27.26 -13.09 5.31
C VAL A 265 -28.13 -13.92 6.25
N LYS A 266 -28.51 -15.12 5.81
CA LYS A 266 -29.12 -16.10 6.72
C LYS A 266 -28.07 -16.60 7.71
N PRO A 267 -28.43 -16.84 8.97
CA PRO A 267 -27.55 -17.52 9.90
C PRO A 267 -27.08 -18.86 9.37
N ASP A 268 -25.80 -19.15 9.57
CA ASP A 268 -25.13 -20.37 9.14
C ASP A 268 -24.02 -20.71 10.16
N PRO A 269 -24.35 -21.45 11.24
CA PRO A 269 -23.40 -21.77 12.29
C PRO A 269 -22.17 -22.55 11.80
N GLU A 270 -22.30 -23.35 10.73
CA GLU A 270 -21.18 -24.08 10.16
C GLU A 270 -20.23 -23.11 9.43
N ARG A 271 -20.74 -22.14 8.65
CA ARG A 271 -19.88 -21.07 8.09
C ARG A 271 -19.16 -20.29 9.16
N SER A 272 -19.88 -19.93 10.22
CA SER A 272 -19.31 -19.23 11.37
C SER A 272 -18.13 -20.03 11.96
N ALA A 273 -18.30 -21.34 12.19
CA ALA A 273 -17.27 -22.23 12.69
C ALA A 273 -16.06 -22.37 11.74
N ARG A 274 -16.26 -22.36 10.41
CA ARG A 274 -15.14 -22.39 9.45
C ARG A 274 -14.33 -21.10 9.47
N TYR A 275 -14.97 -19.94 9.64
CA TYR A 275 -14.23 -18.69 9.87
C TYR A 275 -13.50 -18.67 11.22
N GLU A 276 -14.05 -19.28 12.27
CA GLU A 276 -13.36 -19.45 13.55
C GLU A 276 -12.07 -20.26 13.38
N ALA A 277 -12.11 -21.34 12.60
CA ALA A 277 -10.93 -22.14 12.28
C ALA A 277 -9.88 -21.33 11.49
N ILE A 278 -10.31 -20.50 10.53
CA ILE A 278 -9.44 -19.58 9.78
C ILE A 278 -8.78 -18.56 10.72
N VAL A 279 -9.53 -17.93 11.62
CA VAL A 279 -8.98 -16.97 12.60
C VAL A 279 -8.00 -17.65 13.55
N LYS A 280 -8.32 -18.86 14.03
CA LYS A 280 -7.41 -19.65 14.87
C LYS A 280 -6.10 -19.95 14.14
N GLU A 281 -6.17 -20.23 12.85
CA GLU A 281 -4.97 -20.46 12.03
C GLU A 281 -4.16 -19.18 11.83
N MET A 282 -4.82 -18.05 11.58
CA MET A 282 -4.15 -16.74 11.52
C MET A 282 -3.38 -16.46 12.81
N ASP A 283 -4.01 -16.72 13.97
CA ASP A 283 -3.42 -16.49 15.30
C ASP A 283 -2.25 -17.44 15.61
N ALA A 284 -2.25 -18.65 15.04
CA ALA A 284 -1.16 -19.60 15.18
C ALA A 284 0.02 -19.31 14.22
N SER A 285 -0.15 -18.41 13.26
CA SER A 285 0.83 -18.07 12.23
C SER A 285 1.67 -16.83 12.59
N ASP A 286 2.79 -16.62 11.90
CA ASP A 286 3.62 -15.41 12.02
C ASP A 286 2.99 -14.17 11.32
N GLU A 287 1.66 -13.94 11.47
CA GLU A 287 0.87 -12.79 10.95
C GLU A 287 0.81 -12.62 9.41
N THR A 288 1.47 -13.50 8.66
CA THR A 288 1.62 -13.44 7.19
C THR A 288 0.80 -14.49 6.46
N ALA A 289 0.04 -15.33 7.18
CA ALA A 289 -0.78 -16.36 6.57
C ALA A 289 -1.83 -15.78 5.62
N LYS A 290 -1.95 -16.41 4.46
CA LYS A 290 -2.97 -16.18 3.45
C LYS A 290 -3.71 -17.49 3.20
N PHE A 291 -4.94 -17.39 2.76
CA PHE A 291 -5.87 -18.50 2.56
C PHE A 291 -6.38 -18.49 1.11
N PRO A 292 -5.52 -18.72 0.09
CA PRO A 292 -5.94 -18.66 -1.31
C PRO A 292 -7.01 -19.70 -1.69
N ASP A 293 -7.26 -20.67 -0.80
CA ASP A 293 -8.27 -21.70 -0.88
C ASP A 293 -9.53 -21.39 -0.07
N ILE A 294 -9.70 -20.14 0.43
CA ILE A 294 -10.80 -19.79 1.32
C ILE A 294 -12.17 -20.10 0.71
N ASP A 295 -12.34 -19.98 -0.61
CA ASP A 295 -13.60 -20.34 -1.29
C ASP A 295 -13.81 -21.85 -1.45
N LYS A 296 -12.76 -22.67 -1.28
CA LYS A 296 -12.89 -24.13 -1.16
C LYS A 296 -13.22 -24.55 0.27
N ILE A 297 -12.97 -23.67 1.24
CA ILE A 297 -13.26 -23.90 2.66
C ILE A 297 -14.64 -23.37 3.00
N VAL A 298 -14.96 -22.13 2.63
CA VAL A 298 -16.17 -21.39 3.05
C VAL A 298 -16.68 -20.48 1.91
N PRO A 299 -17.08 -21.03 0.74
CA PRO A 299 -17.52 -20.23 -0.42
C PRO A 299 -18.76 -19.42 -0.07
N LEU A 300 -18.83 -18.11 -0.35
CA LEU A 300 -19.96 -17.27 0.07
C LEU A 300 -21.36 -17.79 -0.37
N PRO A 301 -22.43 -17.51 0.40
CA PRO A 301 -23.81 -17.76 -0.06
C PRO A 301 -24.07 -17.11 -1.43
N PRO A 302 -24.92 -17.72 -2.28
CA PRO A 302 -25.81 -18.85 -1.99
C PRO A 302 -25.18 -20.23 -2.15
N ALA A 303 -23.86 -20.34 -2.38
CA ALA A 303 -23.21 -21.65 -2.50
C ALA A 303 -23.40 -22.51 -1.25
N GLU A 304 -23.55 -23.82 -1.41
CA GLU A 304 -23.51 -24.75 -0.28
C GLU A 304 -22.07 -24.97 0.17
N LEU A 305 -21.90 -25.29 1.45
CA LEU A 305 -20.57 -25.60 1.98
C LEU A 305 -20.09 -26.96 1.45
N PRO A 306 -18.87 -27.03 0.88
CA PRO A 306 -18.31 -28.30 0.46
C PRO A 306 -17.88 -29.13 1.68
N GLU A 307 -17.67 -30.43 1.46
CA GLU A 307 -16.91 -31.27 2.39
C GLU A 307 -15.54 -30.66 2.65
N TRP A 308 -15.15 -30.55 3.91
CA TRP A 308 -13.86 -29.98 4.31
C TRP A 308 -13.26 -30.78 5.46
N ASP A 309 -12.01 -31.20 5.28
CA ASP A 309 -11.25 -32.06 6.20
C ASP A 309 -10.58 -31.28 7.34
N GLY A 310 -10.82 -29.96 7.45
CA GLY A 310 -10.19 -29.09 8.44
C GLY A 310 -8.77 -28.63 8.08
N SER A 311 -8.30 -28.92 6.86
CA SER A 311 -6.95 -28.57 6.42
C SER A 311 -6.90 -27.32 5.53
N PHE A 312 -5.73 -26.71 5.44
CA PHE A 312 -5.45 -25.53 4.60
C PHE A 312 -4.43 -25.89 3.52
N GLU A 313 -4.64 -25.43 2.28
CA GLU A 313 -3.80 -25.80 1.13
C GLU A 313 -2.32 -25.48 1.33
N TYR A 314 -1.99 -24.34 1.94
CA TYR A 314 -0.59 -23.97 2.16
C TYR A 314 0.14 -24.92 3.13
N LYS A 315 -0.58 -25.63 4.01
CA LYS A 315 0.00 -26.65 4.89
C LYS A 315 0.29 -27.96 4.15
N LYS A 316 -0.57 -28.33 3.19
CA LYS A 316 -0.35 -29.52 2.35
C LYS A 316 0.93 -29.43 1.52
N GLN A 317 1.37 -28.22 1.19
CA GLN A 317 2.63 -27.99 0.47
C GLN A 317 3.88 -28.17 1.36
N VAL A 318 3.74 -28.07 2.69
CA VAL A 318 4.84 -28.22 3.65
C VAL A 318 5.01 -29.69 4.08
N GLU A 319 3.93 -30.47 4.12
CA GLU A 319 3.95 -31.89 4.53
C GLU A 319 4.28 -32.87 3.38
N GLY A 320 4.30 -32.38 2.13
CA GLY A 320 4.63 -33.16 0.93
C GLY A 320 6.08 -33.07 0.47
N GLN A 321 7.00 -32.54 1.29
CA GLN A 321 8.44 -32.45 1.02
C GLN A 321 9.26 -33.23 2.04
#